data_AF-A0A8S3GCL8-F1
#
_entry.id   AF-A0A8S3GCL8-F1
#
_cell.length_a   1.000
_cell.length_b   1.000
_cell.length_c   1.000
_cell.angle_alpha   90.00
_cell.angle_beta   90.00
_cell.angle_gamma   90.00
#
_symmetry.space_group_name_H-M   'P 1'
#
loop_
_entity.id
_entity.type
_entity.pdbx_description
1 polymer ?
#
loop_
_entity_poly.entity_id
_entity_poly.type
_entity_poly.pdbx_seq_one_letter_code
_entity_poly.pdbx_strand_id
1 'polypeptide(L)'
;YDYVLRDLFLWAILMNRTDIAKVLLCFMKYRICPALIATKILKEYYKEADYGHLQDGYLENAKYFEQYAINCLDKADDYSTELACEIILQQNELYGYVTCLQVASDAKDKLFIAEPCCSQAMDNIWYNKVHPDQKLKRRRLALFSGIISFGLLAPLFVKYRESKEVRS
;
A
#
# COMPACT_ATOMS: atom_id res chain seq x y z
N TYR A 1 8.51 22.46 1.44
CA TYR A 1 7.50 22.47 2.52
C TYR A 1 7.20 21.06 3.03
N ASP A 2 7.07 20.07 2.15
CA ASP A 2 6.69 18.70 2.56
C ASP A 2 7.66 18.05 3.56
N TYR A 3 8.97 18.27 3.43
CA TYR A 3 9.98 17.81 4.38
C TYR A 3 9.79 18.38 5.80
N VAL A 4 9.45 19.67 5.92
CA VAL A 4 9.25 20.33 7.23
C VAL A 4 7.99 19.79 7.92
N LEU A 5 6.90 19.59 7.15
CA LEU A 5 5.67 19.01 7.67
C LEU A 5 5.89 17.55 8.11
N ARG A 6 6.63 16.76 7.33
CA ARG A 6 7.05 15.40 7.70
C ARG A 6 7.81 15.41 9.01
N ASP A 7 8.85 16.24 9.13
CA ASP A 7 9.72 16.24 10.30
C ASP A 7 8.95 16.67 11.56
N LEU A 8 8.05 17.65 11.44
CA LEU A 8 7.18 18.08 12.53
C LEU A 8 6.16 16.99 12.91
N PHE A 9 5.62 16.27 11.94
CA PHE A 9 4.71 15.15 12.16
C PHE A 9 5.40 14.00 12.89
N LEU A 10 6.60 13.60 12.43
CA LEU A 10 7.40 12.57 13.10
C LEU A 10 7.76 12.99 14.52
N TRP A 11 8.18 14.25 14.72
CA TRP A 11 8.43 14.80 16.04
C TRP A 11 7.19 14.71 16.95
N ALA A 12 6.00 15.06 16.44
CA ALA A 12 4.77 14.98 17.21
C ALA A 12 4.42 13.55 17.64
N ILE A 13 4.65 12.55 16.80
CA ILE A 13 4.42 11.13 17.14
C ILE A 13 5.43 10.66 18.19
N LEU A 14 6.72 10.95 17.98
CA LEU A 14 7.79 10.55 18.91
C LEU A 14 7.61 11.18 20.30
N MET A 15 7.07 12.40 20.37
CA MET A 15 6.76 13.10 21.62
C MET A 15 5.38 12.73 22.23
N ASN A 16 4.71 11.71 21.68
CA ASN A 16 3.37 11.28 22.08
C ASN A 16 2.33 12.43 22.09
N ARG A 17 2.43 13.35 21.13
CA ARG A 17 1.47 14.47 20.90
C ARG A 17 0.55 14.10 19.74
N THR A 18 -0.27 13.07 19.95
CA THR A 18 -1.06 12.47 18.86
C THR A 18 -2.10 13.42 18.26
N ASP A 19 -2.70 14.32 19.05
CA ASP A 19 -3.64 15.31 18.53
C ASP A 19 -2.99 16.30 17.55
N ILE A 20 -1.76 16.73 17.84
CA ILE A 20 -0.99 17.57 16.93
C ILE A 20 -0.65 16.78 15.66
N ALA A 21 -0.23 15.52 15.80
CA ALA A 21 0.07 14.66 14.68
C ALA A 21 -1.15 14.48 13.75
N LYS A 22 -2.36 14.31 14.30
CA LYS A 22 -3.62 14.23 13.53
C LYS A 22 -3.88 15.49 12.70
N VAL A 23 -3.68 16.66 13.29
CA VAL A 23 -3.87 17.94 12.59
C VAL A 23 -2.83 18.11 11.48
N LEU A 24 -1.56 17.83 11.76
CA LEU A 24 -0.48 17.91 10.77
C LEU A 24 -0.72 16.98 9.59
N LEU A 25 -1.25 15.79 9.86
CA LEU A 25 -1.56 14.81 8.83
C LEU A 25 -2.62 15.30 7.83
N CYS A 26 -3.56 16.15 8.25
CA CYS A 26 -4.53 16.78 7.35
C CYS A 26 -3.88 17.79 6.39
N PHE A 27 -2.76 18.41 6.76
CA PHE A 27 -2.03 19.35 5.90
C PHE A 27 -1.07 18.67 4.92
N MET A 28 -0.74 17.39 5.15
CA MET A 28 0.15 16.66 4.25
C MET A 28 -0.56 16.31 2.92
N LYS A 29 0.19 16.42 1.81
CA LYS A 29 -0.26 16.03 0.47
C LYS A 29 -0.48 14.51 0.37
N TYR A 30 0.49 13.73 0.87
CA TYR A 30 0.44 12.27 0.91
C TYR A 30 0.15 11.84 2.34
N ARG A 31 -1.04 11.31 2.61
CA ARG A 31 -1.51 11.04 3.99
C ARG A 31 -1.46 9.57 4.39
N ILE A 32 -1.60 8.66 3.43
CA ILE A 32 -1.66 7.20 3.67
C ILE A 32 -0.32 6.69 4.22
N CYS A 33 0.78 6.96 3.50
CA CYS A 33 2.12 6.54 3.91
C CYS A 33 2.51 7.04 5.32
N PRO A 34 2.42 8.35 5.67
CA PRO A 34 2.73 8.80 7.03
C PRO A 34 1.84 8.18 8.11
N ALA A 35 0.55 7.94 7.82
CA ALA A 35 -0.34 7.30 8.76
C ALA A 35 0.11 5.86 9.08
N LEU A 36 0.54 5.09 8.06
CA LEU A 36 1.10 3.75 8.23
C LEU A 36 2.50 3.74 8.91
N ILE A 37 3.26 4.83 8.79
CA ILE A 37 4.51 4.98 9.54
C ILE A 37 4.20 5.26 11.01
N ALA A 38 3.17 6.07 11.28
CA ALA A 38 2.70 6.34 12.64
C ALA A 38 2.20 5.08 13.33
N THR A 39 1.44 4.21 12.64
CA THR A 39 1.01 2.91 13.17
C THR A 39 2.21 2.05 13.55
N LYS A 40 3.22 1.96 12.68
CA LYS A 40 4.46 1.20 12.95
C LYS A 40 5.16 1.69 14.22
N ILE A 41 5.42 3.00 14.31
CA ILE A 41 6.10 3.61 15.46
C ILE A 41 5.31 3.39 16.76
N LEU A 42 4.00 3.62 16.75
CA LEU A 42 3.16 3.44 17.93
C LEU A 42 3.06 1.97 18.36
N LYS A 43 3.03 1.03 17.41
CA LYS A 43 3.10 -0.42 17.69
C LYS A 43 4.46 -0.85 18.25
N GLU A 44 5.54 -0.17 17.89
CA GLU A 44 6.86 -0.37 18.50
C GLU A 44 6.88 0.17 19.93
N TYR A 45 6.38 1.38 20.16
CA TYR A 45 6.23 1.92 21.53
C TYR A 45 5.36 1.03 22.42
N TYR A 46 4.28 0.46 21.89
CA TYR A 46 3.43 -0.49 22.61
C TYR A 46 4.21 -1.72 23.14
N LYS A 47 5.22 -2.21 22.39
CA LYS A 47 6.02 -3.38 22.78
C LYS A 47 7.03 -3.05 23.88
N GLU A 48 7.59 -1.84 23.84
CA GLU A 48 8.61 -1.37 24.79
C GLU A 48 8.00 -0.75 26.07
N ALA A 49 6.73 -0.35 26.04
CA ALA A 49 6.06 0.26 27.18
C ALA A 49 5.71 -0.77 28.26
N ASP A 50 5.91 -0.39 29.52
CA ASP A 50 5.42 -1.14 30.68
C ASP A 50 3.89 -1.22 30.69
N TYR A 51 3.37 -2.36 31.15
CA TYR A 51 1.94 -2.62 31.22
C TYR A 51 1.19 -1.52 31.99
N GLY A 52 0.19 -0.91 31.36
CA GLY A 52 -0.65 0.13 31.98
C GLY A 52 -1.37 1.02 30.96
N HIS A 53 -2.00 2.08 31.46
CA HIS A 53 -2.80 3.02 30.65
C HIS A 53 -2.03 3.66 29.47
N LEU A 54 -0.71 3.82 29.59
CA LEU A 54 0.14 4.32 28.50
C LEU A 54 0.20 3.35 27.33
N GLN A 55 0.31 2.05 27.62
CA GLN A 55 0.36 0.99 26.61
C GLN A 55 -0.97 0.92 25.84
N ASP A 56 -2.10 0.97 26.54
CA ASP A 56 -3.43 1.00 25.90
C ASP A 56 -3.59 2.23 24.99
N GLY A 57 -3.10 3.39 25.44
CA GLY A 57 -3.12 4.62 24.64
C GLY A 57 -2.30 4.51 23.35
N TYR A 58 -1.13 3.87 23.36
CA TYR A 58 -0.35 3.66 22.13
C TYR A 58 -1.09 2.77 21.13
N LEU A 59 -1.73 1.70 21.60
CA LEU A 59 -2.49 0.80 20.75
C LEU A 59 -3.74 1.46 20.15
N GLU A 60 -4.46 2.26 20.94
CA GLU A 60 -5.62 3.01 20.48
C GLU A 60 -5.23 4.04 19.41
N ASN A 61 -4.16 4.79 19.66
CA ASN A 61 -3.64 5.75 18.69
C ASN A 61 -3.14 5.06 17.42
N ALA A 62 -2.48 3.90 17.52
CA ALA A 62 -2.09 3.11 16.37
C ALA A 62 -3.33 2.72 15.54
N LYS A 63 -4.36 2.15 16.18
CA LYS A 63 -5.61 1.79 15.48
C LYS A 63 -6.26 3.00 14.79
N TYR A 64 -6.22 4.17 15.42
CA TYR A 64 -6.73 5.40 14.81
C TYR A 64 -6.01 5.75 13.51
N PHE A 65 -4.67 5.70 13.49
CA PHE A 65 -3.91 6.02 12.27
C PHE A 65 -4.08 4.94 11.18
N GLU A 66 -4.20 3.66 11.56
CA GLU A 66 -4.51 2.57 10.63
C GLU A 66 -5.88 2.83 9.97
N GLN A 67 -6.90 3.14 10.76
CA GLN A 67 -8.23 3.47 10.26
C GLN A 67 -8.24 4.74 9.40
N TYR A 68 -7.43 5.76 9.76
CA TYR A 68 -7.30 6.96 8.95
C TYR A 68 -6.73 6.64 7.56
N ALA A 69 -5.72 5.77 7.49
CA ALA A 69 -5.12 5.33 6.23
C ALA A 69 -6.14 4.58 5.36
N ILE A 70 -6.92 3.67 5.96
CA ILE A 70 -8.01 2.94 5.29
C ILE A 70 -9.04 3.93 4.74
N ASN A 71 -9.58 4.81 5.59
CA ASN A 71 -10.59 5.78 5.16
C ASN A 71 -10.10 6.71 4.04
N CYS A 72 -8.79 7.02 3.98
CA CYS A 72 -8.22 7.80 2.88
C CYS A 72 -8.09 6.98 1.60
N LEU A 73 -7.76 5.70 1.73
CA LEU A 73 -7.68 4.78 0.62
C LEU A 73 -9.06 4.48 0.04
N ASP A 74 -10.07 4.23 0.88
CA ASP A 74 -11.46 4.00 0.46
C ASP A 74 -11.99 5.16 -0.38
N LYS A 75 -11.73 6.40 0.07
CA LYS A 75 -12.09 7.60 -0.70
C LYS A 75 -11.36 7.71 -2.04
N ALA A 76 -10.13 7.22 -2.12
CA ALA A 76 -9.40 7.18 -3.38
C ALA A 76 -9.95 6.08 -4.30
N ASP A 77 -10.35 4.95 -3.74
CA ASP A 77 -10.96 3.82 -4.46
C ASP A 77 -12.34 4.19 -5.04
N ASP A 78 -13.17 4.85 -4.22
CA ASP A 78 -14.47 5.42 -4.60
C ASP A 78 -14.34 6.35 -5.82
N TYR A 79 -13.22 7.07 -5.92
CA TYR A 79 -12.94 7.94 -7.06
C TYR A 79 -12.43 7.15 -8.26
N SER A 80 -11.41 6.32 -8.07
CA SER A 80 -10.87 5.44 -9.09
C SER A 80 -10.00 4.34 -8.48
N THR A 81 -10.43 3.10 -8.66
CA THR A 81 -9.69 1.92 -8.20
C THR A 81 -8.30 1.79 -8.82
N GLU A 82 -8.14 2.21 -10.08
CA GLU A 82 -6.84 2.21 -10.77
C GLU A 82 -5.87 3.23 -10.14
N LEU A 83 -6.35 4.43 -9.80
CA LEU A 83 -5.52 5.44 -9.11
C LEU A 83 -5.20 5.03 -7.67
N ALA A 84 -6.14 4.41 -6.95
CA ALA A 84 -5.90 3.89 -5.61
C ALA A 84 -4.79 2.83 -5.60
N CYS A 85 -4.81 1.90 -6.56
CA CYS A 85 -3.75 0.92 -6.76
C CYS A 85 -2.40 1.59 -7.06
N GLU A 86 -2.38 2.62 -7.91
CA GLU A 86 -1.15 3.36 -8.23
C GLU A 86 -0.57 4.04 -6.97
N ILE A 87 -1.40 4.69 -6.15
CA ILE A 87 -0.98 5.36 -4.92
C ILE A 87 -0.36 4.38 -3.91
N ILE A 88 -0.92 3.16 -3.78
CA ILE A 88 -0.38 2.14 -2.88
C ILE A 88 1.02 1.68 -3.33
N LEU A 89 1.23 1.56 -4.64
CA LEU A 89 2.46 1.06 -5.25
C LEU A 89 3.50 2.16 -5.50
N GLN A 90 3.09 3.42 -5.48
CA GLN A 90 3.98 4.56 -5.65
C GLN A 90 5.01 4.61 -4.52
N GLN A 91 6.27 4.83 -4.89
CA GLN A 91 7.34 5.05 -3.93
C GLN A 91 7.28 6.46 -3.37
N ASN A 92 7.38 6.58 -2.05
CA ASN A 92 7.37 7.86 -1.38
C ASN A 92 8.80 8.34 -1.10
N GLU A 93 9.27 9.32 -1.85
CA GLU A 93 10.60 9.92 -1.70
C GLU A 93 10.82 10.54 -0.32
N LEU A 94 9.74 11.04 0.31
CA LEU A 94 9.80 11.68 1.63
C LEU A 94 10.15 10.70 2.74
N TYR A 95 9.96 9.40 2.54
CA TYR A 95 10.22 8.37 3.55
C TYR A 95 11.23 7.31 3.07
N GLY A 96 12.09 7.69 2.11
CA GLY A 96 13.19 6.82 1.65
C GLY A 96 12.81 5.85 0.54
N TYR A 97 11.95 6.27 -0.39
CA TYR A 97 11.51 5.47 -1.55
C TYR A 97 10.76 4.18 -1.19
N VAL A 98 10.12 4.15 -0.03
CA VAL A 98 9.27 3.03 0.42
C VAL A 98 7.87 3.14 -0.19
N THR A 99 7.24 1.99 -0.47
CA THR A 99 5.83 1.95 -0.91
C THR A 99 4.89 1.83 0.29
N CYS A 100 3.64 2.30 0.15
CA CYS A 100 2.64 2.17 1.22
C CYS A 100 2.42 0.70 1.61
N LEU A 101 2.47 -0.20 0.62
CA LEU A 101 2.32 -1.64 0.84
C LEU A 101 3.47 -2.23 1.67
N GLN A 102 4.71 -1.82 1.41
CA GLN A 102 5.87 -2.25 2.19
C GLN A 102 5.76 -1.78 3.64
N VAL A 103 5.39 -0.51 3.85
CA VAL A 103 5.21 0.05 5.19
C VAL A 103 4.09 -0.66 5.95
N ALA A 104 2.94 -0.90 5.31
CA ALA A 104 1.82 -1.63 5.93
C ALA A 104 2.21 -3.08 6.31
N SER A 105 2.98 -3.75 5.45
CA SER A 105 3.50 -5.10 5.71
C SER A 105 4.42 -5.13 6.93
N ASP A 106 5.35 -4.18 7.01
CA ASP A 106 6.26 -4.00 8.14
C ASP A 106 5.50 -3.67 9.45
N ALA A 107 4.49 -2.80 9.37
CA ALA A 107 3.67 -2.39 10.51
C ALA A 107 2.69 -3.49 10.99
N LYS A 108 2.53 -4.56 10.21
CA LYS A 108 1.52 -5.63 10.43
C LYS A 108 0.10 -5.06 10.48
N ASP A 109 -0.20 -4.10 9.60
CA ASP A 109 -1.50 -3.45 9.45
C ASP A 109 -2.44 -4.34 8.63
N LYS A 110 -2.99 -5.36 9.29
CA LYS A 110 -3.81 -6.41 8.64
C LYS A 110 -5.10 -5.86 8.03
N LEU A 111 -5.70 -4.84 8.66
CA LEU A 111 -6.94 -4.25 8.16
C LEU A 111 -6.67 -3.51 6.85
N PHE A 112 -5.59 -2.72 6.82
CA PHE A 112 -5.17 -2.02 5.61
C PHE A 112 -4.82 -2.99 4.46
N ILE A 113 -4.12 -4.09 4.75
CA ILE A 113 -3.77 -5.09 3.72
C ILE A 113 -5.00 -5.84 3.21
N ALA A 114 -6.04 -6.01 4.04
CA ALA A 114 -7.27 -6.69 3.66
C ALA A 114 -8.16 -5.86 2.72
N GLU A 115 -7.86 -4.58 2.50
CA GLU A 115 -8.63 -3.73 1.59
C GLU A 115 -8.65 -4.30 0.15
N PRO A 116 -9.79 -4.24 -0.56
CA PRO A 116 -9.91 -4.73 -1.92
C PRO A 116 -8.87 -4.14 -2.87
N CYS A 117 -8.54 -2.86 -2.69
CA CYS A 117 -7.53 -2.13 -3.49
C CYS A 117 -6.14 -2.76 -3.33
N CYS A 118 -5.77 -3.16 -2.11
CA CYS A 118 -4.51 -3.82 -1.83
C CYS A 118 -4.45 -5.20 -2.49
N SER A 119 -5.55 -5.96 -2.44
CA SER A 119 -5.66 -7.26 -3.10
C SER A 119 -5.54 -7.13 -4.63
N GLN A 120 -6.22 -6.15 -5.23
CA GLN A 120 -6.13 -5.85 -6.66
C GLN A 120 -4.74 -5.36 -7.07
N ALA A 121 -4.08 -4.54 -6.25
CA ALA A 121 -2.71 -4.12 -6.49
C ALA A 121 -1.73 -5.30 -6.47
N MET A 122 -1.88 -6.22 -5.51
CA MET A 122 -1.09 -7.45 -5.46
C MET A 122 -1.35 -8.34 -6.67
N ASP A 123 -2.60 -8.51 -7.08
CA ASP A 123 -2.95 -9.25 -8.30
C ASP A 123 -2.29 -8.62 -9.53
N ASN A 124 -2.34 -7.28 -9.67
CA ASN A 124 -1.70 -6.58 -10.77
C ASN A 124 -0.18 -6.79 -10.80
N ILE A 125 0.49 -6.81 -9.64
CA ILE A 125 1.92 -7.16 -9.53
C ILE A 125 2.15 -8.62 -9.93
N TRP A 126 1.38 -9.55 -9.35
CA TRP A 126 1.54 -10.99 -9.54
C TRP A 126 1.31 -11.44 -10.98
N TYR A 127 0.32 -10.86 -11.64
CA TYR A 127 -0.02 -11.20 -13.01
C TYR A 127 0.75 -10.38 -14.04
N ASN A 128 1.50 -9.34 -13.65
CA ASN A 128 2.36 -8.51 -14.52
C ASN A 128 1.72 -8.20 -15.90
N LYS A 129 0.49 -7.67 -15.88
CA LYS A 129 -0.36 -7.37 -17.07
C LYS A 129 -0.91 -8.55 -17.87
N VAL A 130 -0.79 -9.78 -17.38
CA VAL A 130 -1.51 -10.96 -17.93
C VAL A 130 -2.91 -11.00 -17.33
N HIS A 131 -3.96 -10.98 -18.16
CA HIS A 131 -5.33 -11.02 -17.64
C HIS A 131 -5.58 -12.29 -16.78
N PRO A 132 -6.13 -12.17 -15.57
CA PRO A 132 -6.49 -13.32 -14.73
C PRO A 132 -7.57 -14.21 -15.37
N ASP A 133 -8.32 -13.67 -16.34
CA ASP A 133 -9.34 -14.42 -17.08
C ASP A 133 -8.79 -15.29 -18.24
N GLN A 134 -7.48 -15.52 -18.25
CA GLN A 134 -6.85 -16.56 -19.07
C GLN A 134 -7.10 -17.91 -18.39
N LYS A 135 -8.34 -18.43 -18.54
CA LYS A 135 -8.79 -19.78 -18.12
C LYS A 135 -7.61 -20.74 -18.07
N LEU A 136 -7.36 -21.34 -16.90
CA LEU A 136 -6.28 -22.29 -16.63
C LEU A 136 -6.02 -23.32 -17.76
N LYS A 137 -7.08 -23.69 -18.51
CA LYS A 137 -7.03 -24.51 -19.74
C LYS A 137 -6.16 -23.91 -20.86
N ARG A 138 -6.26 -22.61 -21.14
CA ARG A 138 -5.48 -21.91 -22.17
C ARG A 138 -4.01 -21.76 -21.77
N ARG A 139 -3.74 -21.54 -20.48
CA ARG A 139 -2.37 -21.53 -19.91
C ARG A 139 -1.72 -22.92 -19.99
N ARG A 140 -2.47 -23.99 -19.69
CA ARG A 140 -2.01 -25.37 -19.91
C ARG A 140 -1.73 -25.63 -21.39
N LEU A 141 -2.66 -25.27 -22.29
CA LEU A 141 -2.47 -25.44 -23.74
C LEU A 141 -1.25 -24.69 -24.28
N ALA A 142 -0.98 -23.48 -23.82
CA ALA A 142 0.20 -22.70 -24.21
C ALA A 142 1.52 -23.29 -23.69
N LEU A 143 1.51 -23.85 -22.47
CA LEU A 143 2.68 -24.56 -21.93
C LEU A 143 2.94 -25.86 -22.70
N PHE A 144 1.89 -26.63 -22.98
CA PHE A 144 2.00 -27.85 -23.81
C PHE A 144 2.47 -27.52 -25.23
N SER A 145 1.92 -26.48 -25.88
CA SER A 145 2.36 -26.09 -27.22
C SER A 145 3.76 -25.49 -27.23
N GLY A 146 4.20 -24.82 -26.16
CA GLY A 146 5.56 -24.32 -25.99
C GLY A 146 6.60 -25.44 -25.88
N ILE A 147 6.27 -26.52 -25.15
CA ILE A 147 7.10 -27.73 -25.05
C ILE A 147 7.17 -28.47 -26.39
N ILE A 148 6.04 -28.56 -27.10
CA ILE A 148 5.95 -29.29 -28.38
C ILE A 148 6.61 -28.50 -29.53
N SER A 149 6.53 -27.17 -29.53
CA SER A 149 7.05 -26.31 -30.61
C SER A 149 8.40 -25.67 -30.32
N PHE A 150 9.08 -26.07 -29.24
CA PHE A 150 10.35 -25.48 -28.80
C PHE A 150 10.29 -23.93 -28.74
N GLY A 151 9.19 -23.40 -28.19
CA GLY A 151 9.01 -21.97 -27.93
C GLY A 151 8.54 -21.10 -29.11
N LEU A 152 8.39 -21.61 -30.33
CA LEU A 152 8.06 -20.78 -31.50
C LEU A 152 6.64 -20.18 -31.48
N LEU A 153 5.66 -20.89 -30.89
CA LEU A 153 4.25 -20.49 -30.86
C LEU A 153 3.81 -19.76 -29.58
N ALA A 154 4.72 -19.54 -28.63
CA ALA A 154 4.43 -18.85 -27.38
C ALA A 154 3.83 -17.42 -27.55
N PRO A 155 4.28 -16.57 -28.49
CA PRO A 155 3.74 -15.21 -28.62
C PRO A 155 2.32 -15.14 -29.20
N LEU A 156 1.80 -16.21 -29.80
CA LEU A 156 0.50 -16.21 -30.48
C LEU A 156 -0.68 -16.45 -29.50
N PHE A 157 -0.40 -17.03 -28.33
CA PHE A 157 -1.43 -17.39 -27.34
C PHE A 157 -1.43 -16.50 -26.09
N VAL A 158 -0.34 -15.78 -25.82
CA VAL A 158 -0.24 -14.83 -24.71
C VAL A 158 -0.66 -13.45 -25.19
N LYS A 159 -1.91 -13.06 -24.89
CA LYS A 159 -2.40 -11.70 -25.17
C LYS A 159 -2.01 -10.80 -23.99
N TYR A 160 -0.97 -9.99 -24.15
CA TYR A 160 -0.56 -8.98 -23.18
C TYR A 160 -1.57 -7.81 -23.19
N ARG A 161 -1.94 -7.27 -22.02
CA ARG A 161 -2.73 -6.04 -21.95
C ARG A 161 -1.81 -4.91 -22.43
N GLU A 162 -2.13 -4.31 -23.58
CA GLU A 162 -1.44 -3.11 -24.05
C GLU A 162 -1.45 -2.08 -22.91
N SER A 163 -0.26 -1.64 -22.50
CA SER A 163 -0.13 -0.39 -21.77
C SER A 163 -0.72 0.68 -22.67
N LYS A 164 -1.78 1.34 -22.21
CA LYS A 164 -2.04 2.69 -22.70
C LYS A 164 -0.76 3.47 -22.40
N GLU A 165 0.01 3.71 -23.46
CA GLU A 165 1.08 4.69 -23.46
C GLU A 165 0.52 5.92 -22.75
N VAL A 166 1.22 6.35 -21.70
CA VAL A 166 1.06 7.68 -21.15
C VAL A 166 1.49 8.62 -22.26
N ARG A 167 0.53 8.98 -23.12
CA ARG A 167 0.63 10.05 -24.08
C ARG A 167 0.27 11.33 -23.34
N SER A 168 1.29 12.04 -22.87
CA SER A 168 1.50 13.49 -23.04
C SER A 168 2.48 14.02 -22.00
#